data_AF-A5Z5C7-F1
#
_entry.id   AF-A5Z5C7-F1
#
_cell.length_a   1.000
_cell.length_b   1.000
_cell.length_c   1.000
_cell.angle_alpha   90.00
_cell.angle_beta   90.00
_cell.angle_gamma   90.00
#
_symmetry.space_group_name_H-M   'P 1'
#
loop_
_entity.id
_entity.type
_entity.pdbx_description
1 polymer ?
#
loop_
_entity_poly.entity_id
_entity_poly.type
_entity_poly.pdbx_seq_one_letter_code
_entity_poly.pdbx_strand_id
1 'polypeptide(L)'
;MEKLTYTNINGYLIPNLTYKSGEQMEQLGKYGFLRRDYLKNHRNSTYQVMLLQDTIGEHLLEVDKLARGRKEVNLMLDGIL
;
A
#
# COMPACT_ATOMS: atom_id res chain seq x y z
N MET A 1 13.22 20.15 6.53
CA MET A 1 11.97 19.96 7.28
C MET A 1 10.85 20.28 6.33
N GLU A 2 10.06 19.29 5.90
CA GLU A 2 8.91 19.57 5.02
C GLU A 2 7.90 20.45 5.76
N LYS A 3 7.42 21.50 5.10
CA LYS A 3 6.44 22.42 5.66
C LYS A 3 5.05 21.83 5.43
N LEU A 4 4.38 21.41 6.50
CA LEU A 4 3.02 20.89 6.41
C LEU A 4 2.09 22.00 5.87
N THR A 5 1.48 21.77 4.72
CA THR A 5 0.46 22.67 4.15
C THR A 5 -0.91 22.10 4.46
N TYR A 6 -1.94 22.94 4.45
CA TYR A 6 -3.31 22.54 4.82
C TYR A 6 -4.30 23.01 3.77
N THR A 7 -5.33 22.21 3.54
CA THR A 7 -6.50 22.56 2.73
C THR A 7 -7.70 22.76 3.64
N ASN A 8 -8.37 23.91 3.51
CA ASN A 8 -9.60 24.19 4.25
C ASN A 8 -10.78 23.55 3.53
N ILE A 9 -11.48 22.63 4.21
CA ILE A 9 -12.71 22.02 3.73
C ILE A 9 -13.77 22.21 4.82
N ASN A 10 -14.79 23.03 4.52
CA ASN A 10 -15.90 23.33 5.42
C ASN A 10 -15.48 23.81 6.82
N GLY A 11 -14.39 24.59 6.92
CA GLY A 11 -13.86 25.09 8.19
C GLY A 11 -12.86 24.16 8.88
N TYR A 12 -12.64 22.95 8.35
CA TYR A 12 -11.62 22.04 8.84
C TYR A 12 -10.33 22.18 8.04
N LEU A 13 -9.20 22.34 8.73
CA LEU A 13 -7.86 22.35 8.13
C LEU A 13 -7.34 20.91 8.02
N ILE A 14 -7.39 20.35 6.81
CA ILE A 14 -6.89 19.02 6.52
C ILE A 14 -5.43 19.14 6.03
N PRO A 15 -4.46 18.46 6.65
CA PRO A 15 -3.07 18.52 6.19
C PRO A 15 -2.91 17.87 4.82
N ASN A 16 -2.19 18.54 3.93
CA ASN A 16 -1.76 18.01 2.65
C ASN A 16 -0.53 17.14 2.89
N LEU A 17 -0.79 15.85 3.04
CA LEU A 17 0.24 14.86 3.34
C LEU A 17 0.80 14.33 2.01
N THR A 18 2.05 14.69 1.71
CA THR A 18 2.83 14.07 0.64
C THR A 18 3.65 12.94 1.25
N TYR A 19 3.39 11.72 0.81
CA TYR A 19 4.02 10.50 1.34
C TYR A 19 4.99 9.92 0.32
N LYS A 20 6.14 9.40 0.75
CA LYS A 20 7.08 8.69 -0.14
C LYS A 20 6.49 7.40 -0.67
N SER A 21 5.56 6.80 0.07
CA SER A 21 4.80 5.63 -0.37
C SER A 21 4.03 5.85 -1.68
N GLY A 22 3.79 7.11 -2.11
CA GLY A 22 3.23 7.40 -3.43
C GLY A 22 4.03 6.80 -4.58
N GLU A 23 5.37 6.92 -4.56
CA GLU A 23 6.24 6.34 -5.61
C GLU A 23 6.22 4.80 -5.59
N GLN A 24 6.12 4.22 -4.41
CA GLN A 24 6.04 2.76 -4.24
C GLN A 24 4.68 2.23 -4.72
N MET A 25 3.62 3.03 -4.61
CA MET A 25 2.29 2.68 -5.07
C MET A 25 2.21 2.56 -6.59
N GLU A 26 3.02 3.32 -7.35
CA GLU A 26 3.11 3.18 -8.81
C GLU A 26 3.66 1.81 -9.25
N GLN A 27 4.42 1.15 -8.38
CA GLN A 27 5.04 -0.16 -8.65
C GLN A 27 4.16 -1.35 -8.24
N LEU A 28 2.96 -1.12 -7.67
CA LEU A 28 2.11 -2.19 -7.15
C LEU A 28 1.43 -2.99 -8.27
N GLY A 29 1.57 -4.32 -8.19
CA GLY A 29 0.79 -5.26 -8.98
C GLY A 29 -0.58 -5.60 -8.37
N LYS A 30 -1.26 -6.58 -8.97
CA LYS A 30 -2.60 -7.04 -8.57
C LYS A 30 -2.69 -7.39 -7.07
N TYR A 31 -1.68 -8.07 -6.53
CA TYR A 31 -1.73 -8.57 -5.15
C TYR A 31 -1.53 -7.44 -4.14
N GLY A 32 -0.72 -6.43 -4.50
CA GLY A 32 -0.60 -5.19 -3.77
C GLY A 32 -1.93 -4.45 -3.62
N PHE A 33 -2.68 -4.30 -4.72
CA PHE A 33 -4.01 -3.69 -4.69
C PHE A 33 -5.03 -4.48 -3.85
N LEU A 34 -5.06 -5.80 -4.00
CA LEU A 34 -5.93 -6.65 -3.18
C LEU A 34 -5.62 -6.52 -1.68
N ARG A 35 -4.34 -6.48 -1.31
CA ARG A 35 -3.94 -6.29 0.08
C ARG A 35 -4.35 -4.92 0.60
N ARG A 36 -4.18 -3.87 -0.20
CA ARG A 36 -4.61 -2.50 0.14
C ARG A 36 -6.11 -2.46 0.40
N ASP A 37 -6.91 -3.03 -0.49
CA ASP A 37 -8.38 -2.99 -0.38
C ASP A 37 -8.86 -3.80 0.83
N TYR A 38 -8.23 -4.95 1.11
CA TYR A 38 -8.48 -5.69 2.35
C TYR A 38 -8.16 -4.86 3.60
N LEU A 39 -6.99 -4.20 3.62
CA LEU A 39 -6.60 -3.37 4.75
C LEU A 39 -7.57 -2.22 4.97
N LYS A 40 -8.00 -1.53 3.90
CA LYS A 40 -9.00 -0.45 3.99
C LYS A 40 -10.36 -0.95 4.51
N ASN A 41 -10.86 -2.08 4.00
CA ASN A 41 -12.23 -2.53 4.28
C ASN A 41 -12.36 -3.37 5.55
N HIS A 42 -11.30 -4.07 5.98
CA HIS A 42 -11.37 -5.04 7.08
C HIS A 42 -10.37 -4.77 8.22
N ARG A 43 -9.38 -3.90 8.00
CA ARG A 43 -8.33 -3.54 8.97
C ARG A 43 -7.97 -2.05 8.89
N ASN A 44 -9.00 -1.18 8.84
CA ASN A 44 -8.82 0.24 8.56
C ASN A 44 -7.87 0.93 9.56
N SER A 45 -7.91 0.55 10.85
CA SER A 45 -6.98 1.08 11.86
C SER A 45 -5.52 0.83 11.48
N THR A 46 -5.18 -0.40 11.08
CA THR A 46 -3.83 -0.76 10.61
C THR A 46 -3.47 0.01 9.35
N TYR A 47 -4.41 0.13 8.40
CA TYR A 47 -4.20 0.91 7.18
C TYR A 47 -3.84 2.37 7.49
N GLN A 48 -4.60 3.04 8.36
CA GLN A 48 -4.37 4.43 8.74
C GLN A 48 -3.04 4.61 9.47
N VAL A 49 -2.69 3.70 10.38
CA VAL A 49 -1.40 3.75 11.08
C VAL A 49 -0.24 3.63 10.09
N MET A 50 -0.27 2.65 9.19
CA MET A 50 0.78 2.47 8.17
C MET A 50 0.86 3.64 7.19
N LEU A 51 -0.28 4.24 6.83
CA LEU A 51 -0.33 5.42 5.99
C LEU A 51 0.32 6.62 6.68
N LEU A 52 -0.02 6.88 7.94
CA LEU A 52 0.56 7.98 8.73
C LEU A 52 2.05 7.79 8.99
N GLN A 53 2.51 6.55 9.11
CA GLN A 53 3.92 6.20 9.28
C GLN A 53 4.70 6.12 7.97
N ASP A 54 4.04 6.32 6.82
CA ASP A 54 4.61 6.17 5.47
C ASP A 54 5.21 4.77 5.18
N THR A 55 4.73 3.74 5.87
CA THR A 55 5.18 2.34 5.71
C THR A 55 4.26 1.50 4.82
N ILE A 56 3.11 2.06 4.44
CA ILE A 56 2.09 1.35 3.66
C ILE A 56 2.59 0.94 2.27
N GLY A 57 3.37 1.80 1.61
CA GLY A 57 3.88 1.52 0.25
C GLY A 57 4.81 0.30 0.25
N GLU A 58 5.78 0.28 1.15
CA GLU A 58 6.74 -0.82 1.32
C GLU A 58 6.03 -2.14 1.66
N HIS A 59 5.10 -2.12 2.63
CA HIS A 59 4.35 -3.32 3.01
C HIS A 59 3.56 -3.91 1.83
N LEU A 60 2.86 -3.07 1.06
CA LEU A 60 2.08 -3.52 -0.08
C LEU A 60 2.98 -4.08 -1.19
N LEU A 61 4.15 -3.47 -1.41
CA LEU A 61 5.12 -3.91 -2.42
C LEU A 61 5.73 -5.26 -2.04
N GLU A 62 6.06 -5.47 -0.77
CA GLU A 62 6.57 -6.74 -0.25
C GLU A 62 5.53 -7.86 -0.44
N VAL A 63 4.28 -7.62 -0.03
CA VAL A 63 3.19 -8.60 -0.20
C VAL A 63 2.96 -8.93 -1.68
N ASP A 64 3.03 -7.93 -2.56
CA ASP A 64 2.86 -8.15 -3.99
C ASP A 64 3.99 -9.02 -4.59
N LYS A 65 5.24 -8.77 -4.21
CA LYS A 65 6.40 -9.58 -4.64
C LYS A 65 6.29 -11.01 -4.12
N LEU A 66 5.96 -11.20 -2.84
CA LEU A 66 5.81 -12.51 -2.23
C LEU A 66 4.70 -13.33 -2.89
N ALA A 67 3.57 -12.70 -3.20
CA ALA A 67 2.45 -13.36 -3.87
C ALA A 67 2.79 -13.77 -5.31
N ARG A 68 3.51 -12.91 -6.06
CA ARG A 68 4.02 -13.25 -7.39
C ARG A 68 5.00 -14.42 -7.35
N GLY A 69 5.99 -14.38 -6.47
CA GLY A 69 6.96 -15.46 -6.33
C GLY A 69 6.31 -16.80 -5.98
N ARG A 70 5.29 -16.82 -5.11
CA ARG A 70 4.54 -18.04 -4.80
C ARG A 70 3.74 -18.57 -6.00
N LYS A 71 3.17 -17.69 -6.82
CA LYS A 71 2.48 -18.09 -8.05
C LYS A 71 3.45 -18.70 -9.06
N GLU A 72 4.64 -18.12 -9.22
CA GLU A 72 5.68 -18.64 -10.10
C GLU A 72 6.15 -20.03 -9.68
N VAL A 73 6.39 -20.24 -8.38
CA VAL A 73 6.74 -21.58 -7.84
C VAL A 73 5.61 -22.59 -8.07
N ASN A 74 4.35 -22.21 -7.81
CA ASN A 74 3.22 -23.11 -8.07
C ASN A 74 3.09 -23.47 -9.56
N LEU A 75 3.22 -22.50 -10.46
CA LEU A 75 3.19 -22.75 -11.91
C LEU A 75 4.35 -23.64 -12.38
N MET A 76 5.54 -23.49 -11.80
CA MET A 76 6.68 -24.36 -12.08
C MET A 76 6.44 -25.80 -11.61
N LEU A 77 5.82 -25.97 -10.44
CA LEU A 77 5.47 -27.29 -9.91
C LEU A 77 4.36 -27.96 -10.73
N ASP A 78 3.36 -27.20 -11.17
CA ASP A 78 2.25 -27.72 -11.98
C ASP A 78 2.69 -28.18 -13.39
N GLY A 79 3.82 -27.69 -13.90
CA GLY A 79 4.39 -28.12 -15.19
C GLY A 79 5.35 -29.30 -15.13
N ILE A 80 5.64 -29.83 -13.93
CA ILE A 80 6.55 -30.97 -13.70
C ILE A 80 5.75 -32.29 -13.50
N LEU A 81 4.42 -32.21 -13.38
CA LEU A 81 3.46 -33.34 -13.33
C LEU A 81 2.76 -33.52 -14.68
#